data_AF-A0A2A5CB22-F1
#
_entry.id   AF-A0A2A5CB22-F1
#
_cell.length_a   1.000
_cell.length_b   1.000
_cell.length_c   1.000
_cell.angle_alpha   90.00
_cell.angle_beta   90.00
_cell.angle_gamma   90.00
#
_symmetry.space_group_name_H-M   'P 1'
#
loop_
_entity.id
_entity.type
_entity.pdbx_description
1 polymer ?
#
loop_
_entity_poly.entity_id
_entity_poly.type
_entity_poly.pdbx_seq_one_letter_code
_entity_poly.pdbx_strand_id
1 'polypeptide(L)'
;MNLLHSFTIVLLSFLLLGCGGKTYTFDLNDRDHEWLAGFADYPEGEEEFYELSSEWKPLPIPLDSLNGIRLTGNNHSDDLFMYIKRELVGLKPNTKYQLSFRLQIATNASSGCIGVGGAPGESVVVKAGVTSYEPIANEFSQGFLRMNVDHGDFVTGGSDAIVVGNLANTQTDCIETVYELKNYRNTINSFEAFTNQE
;
A
#
# COMPACT_ATOMS: atom_id res chain seq x y z
N MET A 1 6.28 -13.37 -26.00
CA MET A 1 6.95 -13.66 -24.73
C MET A 1 6.57 -12.51 -23.80
N ASN A 2 5.34 -12.56 -23.28
CA ASN A 2 4.77 -11.48 -22.48
C ASN A 2 4.98 -11.88 -21.01
N LEU A 3 6.07 -11.41 -20.41
CA LEU A 3 6.18 -11.38 -18.95
C LEU A 3 5.37 -10.17 -18.49
N LEU A 4 4.06 -10.37 -18.40
CA LEU A 4 3.14 -9.52 -17.65
C LEU A 4 3.39 -9.79 -16.17
N HIS A 5 3.75 -8.74 -15.41
CA HIS A 5 4.23 -8.90 -14.05
C HIS A 5 3.07 -8.74 -13.08
N SER A 6 2.61 -9.86 -12.50
CA SER A 6 1.75 -9.89 -11.33
C SER A 6 2.54 -9.41 -10.11
N PHE A 7 2.17 -8.30 -9.51
CA PHE A 7 2.76 -7.85 -8.25
C PHE A 7 2.13 -8.60 -7.08
N THR A 8 2.91 -8.91 -6.05
CA THR A 8 2.41 -9.56 -4.83
C THR A 8 3.00 -8.84 -3.63
N ILE A 9 2.14 -8.20 -2.83
CA ILE A 9 2.52 -7.44 -1.63
C ILE A 9 1.84 -8.09 -0.44
N VAL A 10 2.58 -8.37 0.64
CA VAL A 10 1.98 -8.81 1.91
C VAL A 10 2.33 -7.84 3.03
N LEU A 11 1.35 -7.08 3.55
CA LEU A 11 1.55 -6.16 4.67
C LEU A 11 1.46 -6.92 6.01
N LEU A 12 2.33 -6.63 6.98
CA LEU A 12 2.45 -7.35 8.26
C LEU A 12 2.12 -6.51 9.50
N SER A 13 2.43 -5.22 9.50
CA SER A 13 2.12 -4.35 10.64
C SER A 13 2.04 -2.87 10.25
N PHE A 14 1.31 -2.08 11.02
CA PHE A 14 1.19 -0.63 10.85
C PHE A 14 1.15 0.09 12.22
N LEU A 15 2.03 1.09 12.42
CA LEU A 15 2.11 1.96 13.59
C LEU A 15 1.79 3.41 13.21
N LEU A 16 0.84 4.05 13.89
CA LEU A 16 0.53 5.46 13.70
C LEU A 16 0.74 6.25 15.00
N LEU A 17 1.59 7.28 14.99
CA LEU A 17 1.83 8.15 16.16
C LEU A 17 1.33 9.57 15.91
N GLY A 18 0.32 10.01 16.66
CA GLY A 18 -0.18 11.40 16.67
C GLY A 18 0.45 12.27 17.76
N CYS A 19 0.65 13.58 17.53
CA CYS A 19 0.97 14.53 18.62
C CYS A 19 -0.21 14.58 19.62
N GLY A 20 0.03 14.07 20.85
CA GLY A 20 -1.01 13.66 21.80
C GLY A 20 -0.88 12.20 22.30
N GLY A 21 0.09 11.43 21.78
CA GLY A 21 0.53 10.16 22.37
C GLY A 21 -0.34 8.93 22.05
N LYS A 22 -1.26 9.03 21.08
CA LYS A 22 -2.01 7.85 20.62
C LYS A 22 -1.17 7.05 19.62
N THR A 23 -1.08 5.75 19.91
CA THR A 23 -0.39 4.76 19.09
C THR A 23 -1.43 3.73 18.64
N TYR A 24 -1.55 3.55 17.33
CA TYR A 24 -2.33 2.46 16.75
C TYR A 24 -1.36 1.40 16.27
N THR A 25 -1.53 0.16 16.72
CA THR A 25 -0.75 -1.00 16.26
C THR A 25 -1.71 -2.01 15.67
N PHE A 26 -1.43 -2.43 14.44
CA PHE A 26 -2.19 -3.47 13.77
C PHE A 26 -1.26 -4.63 13.44
N ASP A 27 -1.66 -5.84 13.83
CA ASP A 27 -0.98 -7.08 13.44
C ASP A 27 -1.82 -7.74 12.33
N LEU A 28 -1.23 -7.87 11.14
CA LEU A 28 -1.90 -8.51 10.00
C LEU A 28 -1.67 -10.02 9.95
N ASN A 29 -0.89 -10.56 10.88
CA ASN A 29 -0.88 -12.00 11.14
C ASN A 29 -2.21 -12.47 11.72
N ASP A 30 -2.99 -11.58 12.32
CA ASP A 30 -4.34 -11.89 12.79
C ASP A 30 -5.33 -11.76 11.64
N ARG A 31 -6.23 -12.74 11.51
CA ARG A 31 -7.27 -12.73 10.47
C ARG A 31 -8.31 -11.64 10.69
N ASP A 32 -8.61 -11.31 11.94
CA ASP A 32 -9.59 -10.30 12.32
C ASP A 32 -8.97 -8.89 12.29
N HIS A 33 -8.30 -8.57 11.20
CA HIS A 33 -7.51 -7.34 11.05
C HIS A 33 -8.35 -6.11 10.67
N GLU A 34 -9.61 -6.25 10.29
CA GLU A 34 -10.54 -5.17 9.86
C GLU A 34 -10.07 -4.27 8.69
N TRP A 35 -8.84 -4.47 8.19
CA TRP A 35 -8.37 -3.82 6.96
C TRP A 35 -9.15 -4.33 5.75
N LEU A 36 -9.60 -3.40 4.92
CA LEU A 36 -10.28 -3.65 3.67
C LEU A 36 -9.33 -3.34 2.51
N ALA A 37 -9.25 -4.24 1.54
CA ALA A 37 -8.49 -4.01 0.32
C ALA A 37 -9.33 -3.28 -0.73
N GLY A 38 -8.63 -2.57 -1.61
CA GLY A 38 -9.22 -1.92 -2.77
C GLY A 38 -8.20 -1.66 -3.86
N PHE A 39 -8.72 -1.25 -5.02
CA PHE A 39 -7.96 -1.02 -6.24
C PHE A 39 -8.47 0.26 -6.91
N ALA A 40 -7.58 1.02 -7.56
CA ALA A 40 -7.90 2.22 -8.33
C ALA A 40 -6.91 2.39 -9.48
N ASP A 41 -7.14 3.41 -10.30
CA ASP A 41 -6.34 3.77 -11.47
C ASP A 41 -6.34 2.68 -12.56
N TYR A 42 -7.53 2.11 -12.78
CA TYR A 42 -7.85 1.15 -13.85
C TYR A 42 -9.31 1.36 -14.34
N PRO A 43 -9.68 0.87 -15.54
CA PRO A 43 -11.07 0.93 -16.00
C PRO A 43 -11.99 0.04 -15.14
N GLU A 44 -13.14 0.57 -14.76
CA GLU A 44 -14.19 -0.16 -14.04
C GLU A 44 -14.62 -1.41 -14.84
N GLY A 45 -14.76 -2.56 -14.17
CA GLY A 45 -15.17 -3.82 -14.80
C GLY A 45 -14.04 -4.63 -15.44
N GLU A 46 -12.79 -4.16 -15.39
CA GLU A 46 -11.61 -4.86 -15.91
C GLU A 46 -10.84 -5.62 -14.81
N GLU A 47 -11.47 -5.96 -13.68
CA GLU A 47 -10.80 -6.60 -12.53
C GLU A 47 -10.19 -7.96 -12.89
N GLU A 48 -10.87 -8.75 -13.74
CA GLU A 48 -10.37 -10.03 -14.24
C GLU A 48 -9.18 -9.83 -15.19
N PHE A 49 -9.25 -8.83 -16.07
CA PHE A 49 -8.18 -8.52 -17.01
C PHE A 49 -6.91 -8.02 -16.29
N TYR A 50 -7.09 -7.23 -15.23
CA TYR A 50 -6.01 -6.78 -14.36
C TYR A 50 -5.62 -7.81 -13.29
N GLU A 51 -6.22 -9.00 -13.25
CA GLU A 51 -5.91 -10.05 -12.27
C GLU A 51 -5.92 -9.55 -10.81
N LEU A 52 -6.86 -8.65 -10.49
CA LEU A 52 -6.95 -8.00 -9.19
C LEU A 52 -7.42 -9.00 -8.12
N SER A 53 -6.63 -9.17 -7.06
CA SER A 53 -7.03 -10.05 -5.97
C SER A 53 -6.52 -9.57 -4.61
N SER A 54 -7.30 -9.84 -3.57
CA SER A 54 -6.90 -9.68 -2.18
C SER A 54 -7.26 -10.91 -1.37
N GLU A 55 -6.30 -11.43 -0.62
CA GLU A 55 -6.50 -12.61 0.22
C GLU A 55 -5.66 -12.50 1.50
N TRP A 56 -6.26 -12.78 2.66
CA TRP A 56 -5.48 -13.07 3.86
C TRP A 56 -4.99 -14.52 3.80
N LYS A 57 -3.68 -14.73 3.84
CA LYS A 57 -3.06 -16.05 3.70
C LYS A 57 -1.67 -16.11 4.35
N PRO A 58 -1.10 -17.32 4.53
CA PRO A 58 0.31 -17.47 4.88
C PRO A 58 1.21 -16.77 3.87
N LEU A 59 2.25 -16.10 4.35
CA LEU A 59 3.26 -15.49 3.48
C LEU A 59 3.99 -16.58 2.67
N PRO A 60 4.54 -16.24 1.50
CA PRO A 60 5.39 -17.17 0.75
C PRO A 60 6.66 -17.54 1.52
N ILE A 61 7.20 -18.73 1.23
CA ILE A 61 8.53 -19.16 1.71
C ILE A 61 9.57 -18.07 1.36
N PRO A 62 10.49 -17.73 2.28
CA PRO A 62 10.79 -18.38 3.56
C PRO A 62 10.04 -17.79 4.77
N LEU A 63 8.96 -17.05 4.55
CA LEU A 63 8.22 -16.32 5.59
C LEU A 63 6.90 -17.00 5.98
N ASP A 64 6.69 -18.26 5.60
CA ASP A 64 5.44 -19.02 5.70
C ASP A 64 4.97 -19.33 7.13
N SER A 65 5.76 -18.98 8.14
CA SER A 65 5.33 -18.95 9.54
C SER A 65 4.45 -17.75 9.90
N LEU A 66 4.34 -16.77 9.01
CA LEU A 66 3.58 -15.54 9.18
C LEU A 66 2.37 -15.52 8.24
N ASN A 67 1.35 -14.73 8.57
CA ASN A 67 0.22 -14.43 7.69
C ASN A 67 0.16 -12.94 7.38
N GLY A 68 -0.58 -12.58 6.33
CA GLY A 68 -0.87 -11.20 6.00
C GLY A 68 -1.82 -11.07 4.83
N ILE A 69 -2.13 -9.82 4.48
CA ILE A 69 -3.00 -9.51 3.34
C ILE A 69 -2.15 -9.47 2.09
N ARG A 70 -2.35 -10.44 1.21
CA ARG A 70 -1.79 -10.46 -0.14
C ARG A 70 -2.64 -9.57 -1.05
N LEU A 71 -2.02 -8.58 -1.68
CA LEU A 71 -2.61 -7.88 -2.84
C LEU A 71 -1.91 -8.33 -4.11
N THR A 72 -2.69 -8.60 -5.16
CA THR A 72 -2.16 -8.83 -6.51
C THR A 72 -2.87 -8.00 -7.56
N GLY A 73 -2.14 -7.70 -8.61
CA GLY A 73 -2.65 -7.07 -9.81
C GLY A 73 -1.59 -7.11 -10.92
N ASN A 74 -2.08 -7.13 -12.15
CA ASN A 74 -1.36 -7.05 -13.39
C ASN A 74 -1.57 -5.64 -13.96
N ASN A 75 -0.53 -4.80 -13.86
CA ASN A 75 -0.66 -3.38 -14.18
C ASN A 75 -0.68 -3.17 -15.70
N HIS A 76 -1.86 -2.82 -16.23
CA HIS A 76 -2.04 -2.44 -17.64
C HIS A 76 -2.24 -0.93 -17.87
N SER A 77 -2.36 -0.14 -16.79
CA SER A 77 -2.59 1.32 -16.86
C SER A 77 -1.32 2.15 -16.63
N ASP A 78 -0.19 1.50 -16.38
CA ASP A 78 1.06 2.12 -15.86
C ASP A 78 0.93 2.76 -14.46
N ASP A 79 -0.27 2.84 -13.88
CA ASP A 79 -0.54 3.57 -12.63
C ASP A 79 -1.47 2.82 -11.66
N LEU A 80 -1.69 1.50 -11.85
CA LEU A 80 -2.55 0.70 -10.97
C LEU A 80 -2.21 0.92 -9.48
N PHE A 81 -3.19 1.41 -8.73
CA PHE A 81 -3.06 1.66 -7.29
C PHE A 81 -3.78 0.60 -6.48
N MET A 82 -3.00 -0.26 -5.81
CA MET A 82 -3.50 -1.27 -4.87
C MET A 82 -3.34 -0.76 -3.44
N TYR A 83 -4.39 -0.86 -2.63
CA TYR A 83 -4.36 -0.33 -1.27
C TYR A 83 -5.11 -1.22 -0.27
N ILE A 84 -4.79 -1.02 1.00
CA ILE A 84 -5.67 -1.40 2.10
C ILE A 84 -6.00 -0.16 2.94
N LYS A 85 -7.18 -0.14 3.54
CA LYS A 85 -7.65 0.93 4.43
C LYS A 85 -8.27 0.35 5.70
N ARG A 86 -8.20 1.13 6.79
CA ARG A 86 -8.89 0.84 8.04
C ARG A 86 -9.29 2.16 8.71
N GLU A 87 -10.47 2.18 9.31
CA GLU A 87 -10.93 3.33 10.10
C GLU A 87 -10.15 3.45 11.41
N LEU A 88 -9.82 4.68 11.79
CA LEU A 88 -9.18 5.00 13.06
C LEU A 88 -10.17 5.69 13.98
N VAL A 89 -10.56 5.02 15.04
CA VAL A 89 -11.52 5.55 16.03
C VAL A 89 -10.83 6.12 17.27
N GLY A 90 -11.57 6.93 18.02
CA GLY A 90 -11.13 7.47 19.31
C GLY A 90 -10.14 8.63 19.23
N LEU A 91 -10.00 9.28 18.09
CA LEU A 91 -9.30 10.57 17.96
C LEU A 91 -10.24 11.70 18.40
N LYS A 92 -9.67 12.84 18.81
CA LYS A 92 -10.49 14.03 19.09
C LYS A 92 -10.98 14.60 17.76
N PRO A 93 -12.26 14.98 17.62
CA PRO A 93 -12.77 15.62 16.41
C PRO A 93 -12.11 17.00 16.21
N ASN A 94 -12.13 17.51 14.97
CA ASN A 94 -11.56 18.83 14.62
C ASN A 94 -10.14 19.10 15.13
N THR A 95 -9.31 18.06 15.18
CA THR A 95 -7.98 18.13 15.78
C THR A 95 -6.92 17.79 14.74
N LYS A 96 -5.89 18.62 14.69
CA LYS A 96 -4.71 18.38 13.87
C LYS A 96 -3.77 17.41 14.56
N TYR A 97 -3.33 16.38 13.85
CA TYR A 97 -2.33 15.42 14.30
C TYR A 97 -1.11 15.45 13.37
N GLN A 98 0.09 15.39 13.96
CA GLN A 98 1.33 15.05 13.25
C GLN A 98 1.52 13.55 13.35
N LEU A 99 1.76 12.89 12.21
CA LEU A 99 1.72 11.43 12.12
C LEU A 99 3.11 10.84 11.87
N SER A 100 3.43 9.73 12.54
CA SER A 100 4.50 8.81 12.15
C SER A 100 3.94 7.42 11.86
N PHE A 101 4.19 6.97 10.65
CA PHE A 101 3.96 5.63 10.11
C PHE A 101 5.15 4.74 10.41
N ARG A 102 4.88 3.48 10.79
CA ARG A 102 5.80 2.37 10.59
C ARG A 102 5.04 1.23 9.97
N LEU A 103 5.58 0.59 8.95
CA LEU A 103 4.92 -0.55 8.34
C LEU A 103 5.91 -1.59 7.87
N GLN A 104 5.45 -2.83 7.77
CA GLN A 104 6.27 -3.93 7.32
C GLN A 104 5.59 -4.63 6.13
N ILE A 105 6.31 -4.81 5.02
CA ILE A 105 5.82 -5.48 3.81
C ILE A 105 6.76 -6.63 3.45
N ALA A 106 6.22 -7.80 3.14
CA ALA A 106 6.96 -8.85 2.46
C ALA A 106 6.91 -8.64 0.94
N THR A 107 8.08 -8.70 0.31
CA THR A 107 8.26 -8.48 -1.13
C THR A 107 9.41 -9.32 -1.66
N ASN A 108 9.22 -9.92 -2.84
CA ASN A 108 10.25 -10.61 -3.60
C ASN A 108 10.79 -9.77 -4.76
N ALA A 109 10.47 -8.47 -4.83
CA ALA A 109 10.98 -7.62 -5.87
C ALA A 109 12.47 -7.31 -5.62
N SER A 110 13.35 -8.03 -6.29
CA SER A 110 14.80 -7.79 -6.23
C SER A 110 15.17 -6.39 -6.74
N SER A 111 16.21 -5.81 -6.14
CA SER A 111 16.74 -4.50 -6.52
C SER A 111 17.57 -4.59 -7.80
N GLY A 112 17.53 -3.50 -8.58
CA GLY A 112 18.31 -3.36 -9.81
C GLY A 112 17.80 -4.16 -11.00
N CYS A 113 16.61 -4.75 -10.88
CA CYS A 113 15.99 -5.52 -11.94
C CYS A 113 15.33 -4.62 -12.98
N ILE A 114 15.31 -5.09 -14.23
CA ILE A 114 14.72 -4.35 -15.35
C ILE A 114 13.41 -5.04 -15.73
N GLY A 115 12.32 -4.27 -15.72
CA GLY A 115 11.01 -4.70 -16.20
C GLY A 115 10.50 -3.80 -17.33
N VAL A 116 9.55 -4.32 -18.11
CA VAL A 116 8.79 -3.52 -19.07
C VAL A 116 7.84 -2.64 -18.26
N GLY A 117 8.01 -1.31 -18.32
CA GLY A 117 7.29 -0.35 -17.47
C GLY A 117 8.07 0.17 -16.26
N GLY A 118 9.29 -0.34 -16.01
CA GLY A 118 10.15 0.12 -14.91
C GLY A 118 10.74 -1.03 -14.11
N ALA A 119 11.52 -0.70 -13.09
CA ALA A 119 12.11 -1.69 -12.20
C ALA A 119 11.04 -2.25 -11.25
N PRO A 120 10.81 -3.57 -11.19
CA PRO A 120 9.71 -4.15 -10.42
C PRO A 120 9.80 -3.85 -8.90
N GLY A 121 11.00 -3.58 -8.39
CA GLY A 121 11.21 -3.13 -7.02
C GLY A 121 11.13 -1.62 -6.86
N GLU A 122 11.95 -0.87 -7.60
CA GLU A 122 12.16 0.56 -7.39
C GLU A 122 11.05 1.44 -7.97
N SER A 123 10.39 0.99 -9.05
CA SER A 123 9.28 1.72 -9.68
C SER A 123 7.95 1.47 -8.98
N VAL A 124 7.86 0.49 -8.07
CA VAL A 124 6.66 0.28 -7.25
C VAL A 124 6.84 0.94 -5.90
N VAL A 125 6.16 2.06 -5.72
CA VAL A 125 6.31 2.95 -4.58
C VAL A 125 5.27 2.63 -3.50
N VAL A 126 5.74 2.57 -2.25
CA VAL A 126 4.88 2.38 -1.08
C VAL A 126 4.51 3.74 -0.53
N LYS A 127 3.20 3.99 -0.43
CA LYS A 127 2.64 5.23 0.13
C LYS A 127 1.87 4.94 1.41
N ALA A 128 1.86 5.91 2.33
CA ALA A 128 1.10 5.84 3.56
C ALA A 128 0.44 7.19 3.83
N GLY A 129 -0.82 7.15 4.28
CA GLY A 129 -1.65 8.33 4.42
C GLY A 129 -2.78 8.11 5.43
N VAL A 130 -3.41 9.22 5.84
CA VAL A 130 -4.61 9.22 6.70
C VAL A 130 -5.47 10.41 6.28
N THR A 131 -6.76 10.16 6.11
CA THR A 131 -7.77 11.16 5.73
C THR A 131 -8.88 11.22 6.77
N SER A 132 -9.63 12.32 6.80
CA SER A 132 -10.82 12.51 7.65
C SER A 132 -12.09 11.88 7.09
N TYR A 133 -12.02 11.37 5.87
CA TYR A 133 -13.10 10.72 5.14
C TYR A 133 -12.59 9.41 4.57
N GLU A 134 -13.50 8.50 4.26
CA GLU A 134 -13.15 7.17 3.76
C GLU A 134 -12.46 7.26 2.38
N PRO A 135 -11.25 6.68 2.22
CA PRO A 135 -10.65 6.51 0.90
C PRO A 135 -11.46 5.51 0.08
N ILE A 136 -11.99 5.93 -1.06
CA ILE A 136 -12.76 5.10 -1.99
C ILE A 136 -12.31 5.38 -3.42
N ALA A 137 -12.29 4.33 -4.23
CA ALA A 137 -12.13 4.44 -5.67
C ALA A 137 -13.51 4.70 -6.29
N ASN A 138 -13.65 5.80 -7.02
CA ASN A 138 -14.90 6.16 -7.69
C ASN A 138 -14.64 6.34 -9.18
N GLU A 139 -15.69 6.16 -9.98
CA GLU A 139 -15.64 6.54 -11.39
C GLU A 139 -15.29 8.03 -11.51
N PHE A 140 -14.28 8.32 -12.32
CA PHE A 140 -13.80 9.69 -12.54
C PHE A 140 -14.13 10.18 -13.95
N SER A 141 -13.55 9.52 -14.97
CA SER A 141 -13.70 9.92 -16.37
C SER A 141 -13.48 8.72 -17.28
N GLN A 142 -14.31 8.62 -18.33
CA GLN A 142 -14.21 7.55 -19.33
C GLN A 142 -14.22 6.14 -18.73
N GLY A 143 -14.95 5.93 -17.62
CA GLY A 143 -15.03 4.65 -16.92
C GLY A 143 -13.78 4.28 -16.11
N PHE A 144 -12.79 5.17 -15.94
CA PHE A 144 -11.67 4.90 -15.02
C PHE A 144 -12.07 5.13 -13.57
N LEU A 145 -11.73 4.17 -12.71
CA LEU A 145 -11.78 4.33 -11.26
C LEU A 145 -10.54 5.11 -10.80
N ARG A 146 -10.75 6.15 -9.99
CA ARG A 146 -9.67 6.92 -9.35
C ARG A 146 -9.98 7.12 -7.89
N MET A 147 -8.93 7.21 -7.07
CA MET A 147 -9.08 7.52 -5.65
C MET A 147 -9.69 8.91 -5.44
N ASN A 148 -10.56 9.02 -4.43
CA ASN A 148 -11.05 10.32 -3.93
C ASN A 148 -10.05 11.06 -3.03
N VAL A 149 -8.88 10.46 -2.75
CA VAL A 149 -7.80 11.04 -1.96
C VAL A 149 -6.63 11.42 -2.85
N ASP A 150 -5.90 12.48 -2.47
CA ASP A 150 -4.66 12.87 -3.15
C ASP A 150 -3.48 12.03 -2.65
N HIS A 151 -3.26 10.88 -3.29
CA HIS A 151 -2.09 10.04 -3.05
C HIS A 151 -0.86 10.44 -3.91
N GLY A 152 -0.98 11.51 -4.71
CA GLY A 152 0.03 11.94 -5.67
C GLY A 152 0.21 10.98 -6.85
N ASP A 153 0.89 11.44 -7.88
CA ASP A 153 1.04 10.69 -9.13
C ASP A 153 2.36 9.90 -9.17
N PHE A 154 2.34 8.73 -9.81
CA PHE A 154 3.50 7.86 -10.02
C PHE A 154 4.32 7.66 -8.73
N VAL A 155 5.58 8.11 -8.75
CA VAL A 155 6.56 7.97 -7.67
C VAL A 155 6.53 9.11 -6.64
N THR A 156 5.63 10.08 -6.80
CA THR A 156 5.50 11.24 -5.91
C THR A 156 4.34 11.08 -4.94
N GLY A 157 4.48 11.64 -3.74
CA GLY A 157 3.40 11.66 -2.75
C GLY A 157 2.47 12.85 -2.95
N GLY A 158 1.23 12.71 -2.52
CA GLY A 158 0.23 13.77 -2.49
C GLY A 158 0.01 14.32 -1.08
N SER A 159 -1.00 15.17 -0.95
CA SER A 159 -1.38 15.78 0.33
C SER A 159 -2.04 14.79 1.30
N ASP A 160 -2.69 13.74 0.81
CA ASP A 160 -3.36 12.72 1.63
C ASP A 160 -2.52 11.45 1.83
N ALA A 161 -1.46 11.23 1.04
CA ALA A 161 -0.50 10.15 1.26
C ALA A 161 0.91 10.49 0.81
N ILE A 162 1.89 10.18 1.66
CA ILE A 162 3.31 10.39 1.38
C ILE A 162 4.00 9.10 0.96
N VAL A 163 5.07 9.24 0.20
CA VAL A 163 5.97 8.13 -0.12
C VAL A 163 6.79 7.76 1.10
N VAL A 164 6.77 6.47 1.46
CA VAL A 164 7.57 5.92 2.56
C VAL A 164 8.70 5.00 2.08
N GLY A 165 8.72 4.64 0.79
CA GLY A 165 9.76 3.84 0.14
C GLY A 165 9.27 3.15 -1.13
N ASN A 166 9.93 2.08 -1.54
CA ASN A 166 9.58 1.25 -2.71
C ASN A 166 9.60 -0.25 -2.35
N LEU A 167 9.29 -1.17 -3.28
CA LEU A 167 9.28 -2.61 -3.00
C LEU A 167 10.64 -3.32 -3.17
N ALA A 168 11.67 -2.65 -3.69
CA ALA A 168 12.99 -3.25 -3.93
C ALA A 168 13.60 -3.81 -2.63
N ASN A 169 13.72 -5.13 -2.52
CA ASN A 169 14.34 -5.79 -1.38
C ASN A 169 15.88 -5.76 -1.49
N THR A 170 16.58 -6.47 -0.60
CA THR A 170 18.05 -6.46 -0.58
C THR A 170 18.70 -7.43 -1.57
N GLN A 171 17.91 -8.28 -2.22
CA GLN A 171 18.37 -9.23 -3.23
C GLN A 171 18.60 -8.51 -4.57
N THR A 172 19.49 -9.08 -5.39
CA THR A 172 19.82 -8.56 -6.73
C THR A 172 19.64 -9.60 -7.84
N ASP A 173 19.26 -10.84 -7.50
CA ASP A 173 18.93 -11.87 -8.48
C ASP A 173 17.51 -11.61 -9.02
N CYS A 174 17.43 -11.33 -10.32
CA CYS A 174 16.18 -11.01 -11.01
C CYS A 174 15.44 -12.24 -11.55
N ILE A 175 16.02 -13.44 -11.41
CA ILE A 175 15.44 -14.69 -11.89
C ILE A 175 14.90 -15.47 -10.68
N GLU A 176 15.78 -15.76 -9.72
CA GLU A 176 15.41 -16.52 -8.51
C GLU A 176 15.08 -15.54 -7.37
N THR A 177 13.88 -14.99 -7.42
CA THR A 177 13.43 -14.00 -6.43
C THR A 177 13.10 -14.64 -5.08
N VAL A 178 13.48 -13.99 -3.99
CA VAL A 178 13.21 -14.44 -2.61
C VAL A 178 12.45 -13.37 -1.86
N TYR A 179 11.42 -13.77 -1.10
CA TYR A 179 10.67 -12.84 -0.25
C TYR A 179 11.49 -12.37 0.95
N GLU A 180 11.47 -11.06 1.20
CA GLU A 180 12.04 -10.42 2.40
C GLU A 180 11.05 -9.46 3.04
N LEU A 181 11.14 -9.29 4.36
CA LEU A 181 10.40 -8.27 5.10
C LEU A 181 11.13 -6.92 5.02
N LYS A 182 10.50 -5.94 4.40
CA LYS A 182 10.91 -4.54 4.40
C LYS A 182 10.16 -3.75 5.46
N ASN A 183 10.90 -2.93 6.22
CA ASN A 183 10.35 -2.01 7.19
C ASN A 183 10.41 -0.57 6.64
N TYR A 184 9.31 0.14 6.71
CA TYR A 184 9.20 1.53 6.27
C TYR A 184 8.79 2.40 7.45
N ARG A 185 9.20 3.66 7.37
CA ARG A 185 8.81 4.71 8.32
C ARG A 185 8.93 6.08 7.66
N ASN A 186 8.10 7.04 8.08
CA ASN A 186 8.35 8.45 7.80
C ASN A 186 8.99 9.16 9.00
N THR A 187 9.54 10.34 8.75
CA THR A 187 10.01 11.25 9.80
C THR A 187 8.82 11.90 10.50
N ILE A 188 8.89 12.04 11.82
CA ILE A 188 7.90 12.78 12.61
C ILE A 188 7.74 14.19 12.04
N ASN A 189 6.50 14.68 11.92
CA ASN A 189 6.09 15.96 11.33
C ASN A 189 6.16 16.04 9.79
N SER A 190 6.53 14.96 9.10
CA SER A 190 6.47 14.95 7.63
C SER A 190 5.06 14.72 7.07
N PHE A 191 4.08 14.43 7.94
CA PHE A 191 2.68 14.22 7.56
C PHE A 191 1.77 14.76 8.65
N GLU A 192 0.72 15.47 8.25
CA GLU A 192 -0.26 16.07 9.14
C GLU A 192 -1.66 15.81 8.59
N ALA A 193 -2.60 15.46 9.46
CA ALA A 193 -3.99 15.25 9.09
C ALA A 193 -4.92 15.91 10.13
N PHE A 194 -6.09 16.31 9.66
CA PHE A 194 -7.17 16.82 10.52
C PHE A 194 -8.25 15.74 10.64
N THR A 195 -8.81 15.57 11.83
CA THR A 195 -10.00 14.74 12.02
C THR A 195 -11.27 15.48 11.57
N ASN A 196 -12.30 14.71 11.21
CA ASN A 196 -13.61 15.22 10.84
C ASN A 196 -14.34 15.91 12.01
N GLN A 197 -15.43 16.59 11.66
CA GLN A 197 -16.46 17.02 12.60
C GLN A 197 -17.30 15.80 13.00
N GLU A 198 -17.77 15.77 14.26
CA GLU A 198 -18.77 14.79 14.72
C GLU A 198 -20.09 14.94 13.95
#